data_AF-A0AAX1QFS6-F1
#
_entry.id   AF-A0AAX1QFS6-F1
#
_cell.length_a   1.000
_cell.length_b   1.000
_cell.length_c   1.000
_cell.angle_alpha   90.00
_cell.angle_beta   90.00
_cell.angle_gamma   90.00
#
_symmetry.space_group_name_H-M   'P 1'
#
loop_
_entity.id
_entity.type
_entity.pdbx_description
1 polymer ?
#
loop_
_entity_poly.entity_id
_entity_poly.type
_entity_poly.pdbx_seq_one_letter_code
_entity_poly.pdbx_strand_id
1 'polypeptide(L)'
;MKGFGQMDAIAGLLFLGAIILLIMTIIGAIKKNGKAKKRFLAAVICFVLAVIAIQFTDSGKEARKKAEEEQAKKEKSEQGEKEAEAKKTNTEEKENKIEKENKEVVSYKIVQERLNSAGIWYVTISTPATKEDELTGLVNQFKGLAENKKEKISSIFVNIQKENGSSALIGKGKIALDNKGVAQTGVEKIGAVNFEYLPENIEDKAPIEESKSKYTANDVLQAFKDANLAVPEDRDNTSKQCSDLGCSQLITTEAVSIYQWPTEKKAKEIQNQDFGDYQKGTFIIRFNDKSVEQEPYKRILDEFKNDETETKDKKEAKEEKSEEDKHQEASINVEDVKKDIEYSGLGAHDKLVGVTFKNGEIKGTIELAKNNLIEPKDQAVTGYSQLSDSLLKKEGWDTLTIEYVNVGTISMKRSEKETNEIGDYFPSIEIEKKLTSN
;
A
#
# COMPACT_ATOMS: atom_id res chain seq x y z
N MET A 1 -11.29 70.89 -5.39
CA MET A 1 -10.93 69.65 -6.13
C MET A 1 -9.41 69.49 -6.15
N LYS A 2 -8.84 68.89 -5.11
CA LYS A 2 -7.45 68.42 -5.04
C LYS A 2 -7.52 67.13 -4.22
N GLY A 3 -7.56 65.99 -4.87
CA GLY A 3 -7.75 64.70 -4.18
C GLY A 3 -7.68 63.48 -5.09
N PHE A 4 -7.90 63.64 -6.39
CA PHE A 4 -7.88 62.52 -7.33
C PHE A 4 -6.46 62.08 -7.74
N GLY A 5 -5.47 62.99 -7.76
CA GLY A 5 -4.10 62.66 -8.18
C GLY A 5 -3.21 62.02 -7.10
N GLN A 6 -3.60 62.02 -5.82
CA GLN A 6 -2.79 61.42 -4.75
C GLN A 6 -3.01 59.90 -4.63
N MET A 7 -4.21 59.39 -4.93
CA MET A 7 -4.50 57.95 -4.77
C MET A 7 -3.79 57.08 -5.83
N ASP A 8 -3.67 57.56 -7.07
CA ASP A 8 -2.96 56.82 -8.13
C ASP A 8 -1.43 56.85 -7.96
N ALA A 9 -0.88 57.96 -7.46
CA ALA A 9 0.54 58.05 -7.12
C ALA A 9 0.90 57.11 -5.94
N ILE A 10 0.01 56.99 -4.96
CA ILE A 10 0.16 56.08 -3.83
C ILE A 10 0.04 54.62 -4.30
N ALA A 11 -0.92 54.29 -5.17
CA ALA A 11 -1.06 52.95 -5.73
C ALA A 11 0.16 52.53 -6.58
N GLY A 12 0.71 53.45 -7.38
CA GLY A 12 1.94 53.23 -8.15
C GLY A 12 3.16 53.00 -7.25
N LEU A 13 3.32 53.79 -6.18
CA LEU A 13 4.39 53.60 -5.18
C LEU A 13 4.25 52.27 -4.42
N LEU A 14 3.03 51.84 -4.11
CA LEU A 14 2.78 50.55 -3.47
C LEU A 14 3.07 49.38 -4.43
N PHE A 15 2.77 49.51 -5.71
CA PHE A 15 3.08 48.50 -6.72
C PHE A 15 4.59 48.35 -6.95
N LEU A 16 5.32 49.47 -7.00
CA LEU A 16 6.78 49.48 -7.08
C LEU A 16 7.42 48.87 -5.82
N GLY A 17 6.86 49.19 -4.64
CA GLY A 17 7.26 48.57 -3.37
C GLY A 17 7.04 47.05 -3.35
N ALA A 18 5.92 46.57 -3.91
CA ALA A 18 5.61 45.16 -4.02
C ALA A 18 6.58 44.42 -4.95
N ILE A 19 6.97 45.01 -6.08
CA ILE A 19 7.95 44.44 -7.01
C ILE A 19 9.33 44.35 -6.35
N ILE A 20 9.76 45.38 -5.62
CA ILE A 20 11.05 45.37 -4.90
C ILE A 20 11.06 44.28 -3.83
N LEU A 21 9.96 44.10 -3.10
CA LEU A 21 9.82 43.02 -2.12
C LEU A 21 9.86 41.64 -2.80
N LEU A 22 9.22 41.49 -3.95
CA LEU A 22 9.23 40.25 -4.73
C LEU A 22 10.65 39.90 -5.20
N ILE A 23 11.39 40.86 -5.74
CA ILE A 23 12.79 40.69 -6.13
C ILE A 23 13.67 40.33 -4.93
N MET A 24 13.50 41.00 -3.78
CA MET A 24 14.25 40.66 -2.56
C MET A 24 13.91 39.25 -2.02
N THR A 25 12.66 38.79 -2.18
CA THR A 25 12.29 37.41 -1.80
C THR A 25 12.91 36.37 -2.73
N ILE A 26 13.01 36.64 -4.03
CA ILE A 26 13.69 35.76 -4.99
C ILE A 26 15.18 35.68 -4.67
N ILE A 27 15.84 36.82 -4.42
CA ILE A 27 17.26 36.85 -4.04
C ILE A 27 17.49 36.15 -2.69
N GLY A 28 16.58 36.30 -1.73
CA GLY A 28 16.62 35.63 -0.43
C GLY A 28 16.35 34.12 -0.48
N ALA A 29 15.58 33.63 -1.44
CA ALA A 29 15.34 32.21 -1.66
C ALA A 29 16.57 31.50 -2.28
N ILE A 30 17.33 32.21 -3.12
CA ILE A 30 18.57 31.72 -3.72
C ILE A 30 19.71 31.66 -2.69
N LYS A 31 19.73 32.58 -1.71
CA LYS A 31 20.69 32.57 -0.58
C LYS A 31 20.07 31.83 0.62
N LYS A 32 20.13 30.48 0.66
CA LYS A 32 19.61 29.60 1.74
C LYS A 32 19.86 30.15 3.17
N ASN A 33 18.94 30.97 3.67
CA ASN A 33 18.96 31.49 5.04
C ASN A 33 17.56 31.30 5.65
N GLY A 34 17.48 30.49 6.70
CA GLY A 34 16.23 29.97 7.30
C GLY A 34 15.22 31.00 7.82
N LYS A 35 15.53 32.30 7.77
CA LYS A 35 14.61 33.39 8.13
C LYS A 35 13.67 33.82 6.98
N ALA A 36 13.89 33.36 5.74
CA ALA A 36 13.08 33.71 4.57
C ALA A 36 11.67 33.07 4.57
N LYS A 37 11.52 31.84 5.11
CA LYS A 37 10.24 31.12 5.13
C LYS A 37 9.12 31.85 5.90
N LYS A 38 9.46 32.48 7.04
CA LYS A 38 8.49 33.22 7.86
C LYS A 38 8.02 34.53 7.19
N ARG A 39 8.90 35.18 6.40
CA ARG A 39 8.56 36.41 5.67
C ARG A 39 7.77 36.13 4.39
N PHE A 40 8.02 34.99 3.74
CA PHE A 40 7.24 34.53 2.59
C PHE A 40 5.79 34.20 2.98
N LEU A 41 5.57 33.52 4.10
CA LEU A 41 4.24 33.19 4.60
C LEU A 41 3.41 34.46 4.92
N ALA A 42 4.03 35.47 5.52
CA ALA A 42 3.36 36.74 5.79
C ALA A 42 2.96 37.49 4.51
N ALA A 43 3.81 37.47 3.47
CA ALA A 43 3.51 38.11 2.18
C ALA A 43 2.35 37.42 1.44
N VAL A 44 2.29 36.09 1.46
CA VAL A 44 1.18 35.32 0.88
C VAL A 44 -0.13 35.60 1.60
N ILE A 45 -0.13 35.65 2.94
CA ILE A 45 -1.32 35.99 3.73
C ILE A 45 -1.82 37.41 3.40
N CYS A 46 -0.92 38.39 3.31
CA CYS A 46 -1.30 39.76 2.92
C CYS A 46 -1.86 39.83 1.49
N PHE A 47 -1.33 39.04 0.55
CA PHE A 47 -1.83 39.01 -0.82
C PHE A 47 -3.25 38.40 -0.90
N VAL A 48 -3.50 37.32 -0.16
CA VAL A 48 -4.84 36.70 -0.09
C VAL A 48 -5.85 37.66 0.54
N LEU A 49 -5.49 38.37 1.62
CA LEU A 49 -6.35 39.37 2.23
C LEU A 49 -6.63 40.57 1.30
N ALA A 50 -5.65 40.98 0.49
CA ALA A 50 -5.85 42.03 -0.51
C ALA A 50 -6.80 41.61 -1.63
N VAL A 51 -6.69 40.37 -2.13
CA VAL A 51 -7.61 39.82 -3.15
C VAL A 51 -9.04 39.70 -2.60
N ILE A 52 -9.20 39.28 -1.35
CA ILE A 52 -10.51 39.23 -0.69
C ILE A 52 -11.08 40.64 -0.52
N ALA A 53 -10.27 41.62 -0.09
CA ALA A 53 -10.71 43.00 0.08
C ALA A 53 -11.18 43.64 -1.24
N ILE A 54 -10.52 43.32 -2.36
CA ILE A 54 -10.93 43.79 -3.69
C ILE A 54 -12.31 43.25 -4.10
N GLN A 55 -12.75 42.09 -3.60
CA GLN A 55 -14.09 41.56 -3.88
C GLN A 55 -15.22 42.33 -3.16
N PHE A 56 -14.90 43.13 -2.14
CA PHE A 56 -15.86 43.94 -1.40
C PHE A 56 -15.93 45.40 -1.86
N THR A 57 -15.09 45.82 -2.80
CA THR A 57 -15.17 47.17 -3.41
C THR A 57 -16.10 47.15 -4.62
N ASP A 58 -16.77 48.28 -4.89
CA ASP A 58 -17.72 48.38 -6.03
C ASP A 58 -17.06 48.05 -7.38
N SER A 59 -15.75 48.31 -7.52
CA SER A 59 -14.94 47.89 -8.67
C SER A 59 -14.77 46.37 -8.82
N GLY A 60 -14.72 45.61 -7.72
CA GLY A 60 -14.59 44.15 -7.75
C GLY A 60 -15.90 43.44 -8.10
N LYS A 61 -17.04 44.01 -7.69
CA LYS A 61 -18.37 43.49 -8.06
C LYS A 61 -18.66 43.66 -9.56
N GLU A 62 -18.22 44.75 -10.18
CA GLU A 62 -18.35 44.95 -11.64
C GLU A 62 -17.46 43.98 -12.43
N ALA A 63 -16.24 43.72 -11.98
CA ALA A 63 -15.33 42.76 -12.63
C ALA A 63 -15.88 41.34 -12.61
N ARG A 64 -16.55 40.93 -11.51
CA ARG A 64 -17.18 39.61 -11.39
C ARG A 64 -18.38 39.44 -12.33
N LYS A 65 -19.22 40.47 -12.47
CA LYS A 65 -20.34 40.45 -13.43
C LYS A 65 -19.88 40.30 -14.88
N LYS A 66 -18.80 40.99 -15.27
CA LYS A 66 -18.23 40.85 -16.62
C LYS A 66 -17.67 39.44 -16.89
N ALA A 67 -17.05 38.82 -15.90
CA ALA A 67 -16.53 37.45 -16.02
C ALA A 67 -17.67 36.41 -16.15
N GLU A 68 -18.77 36.58 -15.41
CA GLU A 68 -19.95 35.71 -15.49
C GLU A 68 -20.69 35.87 -16.85
N GLU A 69 -20.73 37.08 -17.43
CA GLU A 69 -21.31 37.33 -18.76
C GLU A 69 -20.46 36.76 -19.92
N GLU A 70 -19.13 36.75 -19.81
CA GLU A 70 -18.26 36.11 -20.82
C GLU A 70 -18.36 34.58 -20.77
N GLN A 71 -18.57 34.00 -19.59
CA GLN A 71 -18.72 32.56 -19.42
C GLN A 71 -20.07 32.06 -20.00
N ALA A 72 -21.16 32.82 -19.82
CA ALA A 72 -22.46 32.54 -20.43
C ALA A 72 -22.48 32.67 -21.97
N LYS A 73 -21.57 33.44 -22.57
CA LYS A 73 -21.42 33.53 -24.03
C LYS A 73 -20.69 32.33 -24.63
N LYS A 74 -19.78 31.69 -23.88
CA LYS A 74 -19.05 30.48 -24.32
C LYS A 74 -19.95 29.24 -24.38
N GLU A 75 -20.88 29.10 -23.43
CA GLU A 75 -21.82 27.97 -23.40
C GLU A 75 -22.85 28.00 -24.55
N LYS A 76 -23.10 29.18 -25.15
CA LYS A 76 -24.06 29.34 -26.24
C LYS A 76 -23.48 29.04 -27.63
N SER A 77 -22.15 28.96 -27.77
CA SER A 77 -21.49 28.65 -29.06
C SER A 77 -21.23 27.16 -29.28
N GLU A 78 -21.27 26.32 -28.25
CA GLU A 78 -20.97 24.87 -28.37
C GLU A 78 -22.18 23.99 -28.72
N GLN A 79 -23.39 24.56 -28.83
CA GLN A 79 -24.62 23.81 -29.15
C GLN A 79 -24.99 23.84 -30.66
N GLY A 80 -24.18 24.48 -31.51
CA GLY A 80 -24.49 24.68 -32.94
C GLY A 80 -23.76 23.78 -33.95
N GLU A 81 -22.80 22.95 -33.53
CA GLU A 81 -21.90 22.25 -34.47
C GLU A 81 -21.80 20.74 -34.18
N LYS A 82 -22.96 20.09 -34.07
CA LYS A 82 -23.10 18.62 -34.08
C LYS A 82 -24.08 18.18 -35.16
N GLU A 83 -23.84 18.54 -36.42
CA GLU A 83 -24.58 17.94 -37.55
C GLU A 83 -23.88 18.13 -38.91
N ALA A 84 -22.67 17.60 -39.05
CA ALA A 84 -21.98 17.18 -40.29
C ALA A 84 -20.58 16.75 -39.83
N GLU A 85 -20.01 15.58 -40.07
CA GLU A 85 -20.13 14.70 -41.22
C GLU A 85 -19.51 13.36 -40.78
N ALA A 86 -20.26 12.27 -40.91
CA ALA A 86 -19.76 10.93 -40.71
C ALA A 86 -19.20 10.35 -42.02
N LYS A 87 -18.05 9.66 -41.90
CA LYS A 87 -17.39 8.71 -42.84
C LYS A 87 -16.33 9.28 -43.81
N LYS A 88 -15.06 8.92 -43.59
CA LYS A 88 -14.35 7.81 -44.31
C LYS A 88 -12.90 7.61 -43.81
N THR A 89 -12.65 6.36 -43.42
CA THR A 89 -11.47 5.47 -43.50
C THR A 89 -10.02 5.99 -43.69
N ASN A 90 -9.15 5.39 -42.86
CA ASN A 90 -7.81 4.80 -43.12
C ASN A 90 -6.49 5.54 -42.72
N THR A 91 -5.65 4.72 -42.09
CA THR A 91 -4.17 4.71 -42.06
C THR A 91 -3.44 5.48 -40.95
N GLU A 92 -2.88 4.66 -40.04
CA GLU A 92 -1.50 4.64 -39.49
C GLU A 92 -0.69 5.95 -39.38
N GLU A 93 0.00 6.03 -38.22
CA GLU A 93 1.19 6.85 -37.92
C GLU A 93 1.06 8.37 -38.03
N LYS A 94 1.04 9.03 -36.86
CA LYS A 94 2.09 10.02 -36.59
C LYS A 94 2.28 10.28 -35.10
N GLU A 95 3.49 9.93 -34.70
CA GLU A 95 4.14 10.25 -33.44
C GLU A 95 4.21 11.77 -33.18
N ASN A 96 4.30 12.05 -31.88
CA ASN A 96 5.08 13.09 -31.21
C ASN A 96 4.99 14.53 -31.72
N LYS A 97 4.40 15.37 -30.85
CA LYS A 97 4.97 16.68 -30.52
C LYS A 97 4.43 17.22 -29.20
N ILE A 98 5.02 16.83 -28.06
CA ILE A 98 5.18 17.72 -26.90
C ILE A 98 6.55 17.44 -26.26
N GLU A 99 7.49 18.35 -26.51
CA GLU A 99 8.73 18.58 -25.74
C GLU A 99 8.44 19.90 -24.98
N LYS A 100 8.66 20.12 -23.67
CA LYS A 100 9.67 19.64 -22.72
C LYS A 100 9.15 19.79 -21.29
N GLU A 101 9.24 18.73 -20.49
CA GLU A 101 9.99 18.77 -19.24
C GLU A 101 10.47 17.33 -19.00
N ASN A 102 11.79 17.14 -18.99
CA ASN A 102 12.42 15.83 -19.01
C ASN A 102 12.24 15.13 -17.65
N LYS A 103 11.10 14.46 -17.44
CA LYS A 103 10.97 13.34 -16.51
C LYS A 103 11.02 12.07 -17.34
N GLU A 104 12.06 11.29 -17.14
CA GLU A 104 12.21 9.93 -17.64
C GLU A 104 10.88 9.18 -17.43
N VAL A 105 10.22 8.76 -18.52
CA VAL A 105 8.93 8.07 -18.43
C VAL A 105 9.21 6.68 -17.88
N VAL A 106 9.06 6.57 -16.56
CA VAL A 106 9.19 5.30 -15.84
C VAL A 106 8.20 4.30 -16.45
N SER A 107 8.69 3.16 -16.91
CA SER A 107 7.86 2.12 -17.51
C SER A 107 7.04 1.39 -16.45
N TYR A 108 5.85 0.95 -16.81
CA TYR A 108 5.03 0.08 -15.98
C TYR A 108 4.11 -0.78 -16.84
N LYS A 109 3.59 -1.85 -16.26
CA LYS A 109 2.56 -2.72 -16.83
C LYS A 109 1.36 -2.72 -15.89
N ILE A 110 0.16 -2.52 -16.42
CA ILE A 110 -1.06 -2.76 -15.63
C ILE A 110 -1.22 -4.27 -15.50
N VAL A 111 -1.20 -4.75 -14.27
CA VAL A 111 -1.35 -6.18 -13.94
C VAL A 111 -2.81 -6.44 -13.63
N GLN A 112 -3.43 -5.60 -12.80
CA GLN A 112 -4.87 -5.68 -12.46
C GLN A 112 -5.55 -4.36 -12.69
N GLU A 113 -6.80 -4.43 -13.14
CA GLU A 113 -7.66 -3.27 -13.29
C GLU A 113 -9.11 -3.62 -12.95
N ARG A 114 -9.76 -2.80 -12.13
CA ARG A 114 -11.19 -2.93 -11.81
C ARG A 114 -11.80 -1.55 -11.59
N LEU A 115 -12.93 -1.28 -12.23
CA LEU A 115 -13.78 -0.14 -11.93
C LEU A 115 -15.09 -0.66 -11.33
N ASN A 116 -15.47 -0.19 -10.14
CA ASN A 116 -16.73 -0.56 -9.53
C ASN A 116 -17.85 0.46 -9.83
N SER A 117 -19.10 0.08 -9.53
CA SER A 117 -20.28 0.92 -9.69
C SER A 117 -20.23 2.21 -8.85
N ALA A 118 -19.44 2.23 -7.78
CA ALA A 118 -19.23 3.43 -6.95
C ALA A 118 -18.29 4.46 -7.59
N GLY A 119 -17.70 4.18 -8.77
CA GLY A 119 -16.77 5.07 -9.47
C GLY A 119 -15.35 5.00 -8.91
N ILE A 120 -14.98 3.90 -8.26
CA ILE A 120 -13.63 3.66 -7.74
C ILE A 120 -12.85 2.82 -8.72
N TRP A 121 -11.74 3.37 -9.20
CA TRP A 121 -10.82 2.69 -10.10
C TRP A 121 -9.65 2.09 -9.32
N TYR A 122 -9.62 0.77 -9.22
CA TYR A 122 -8.53 0.01 -8.63
C TYR A 122 -7.57 -0.42 -9.74
N VAL A 123 -6.29 -0.10 -9.57
CA VAL A 123 -5.23 -0.51 -10.49
C VAL A 123 -4.07 -1.08 -9.71
N THR A 124 -3.55 -2.23 -10.15
CA THR A 124 -2.25 -2.74 -9.71
C THR A 124 -1.31 -2.66 -10.89
N ILE A 125 -0.16 -2.00 -10.72
CA ILE A 125 0.89 -1.90 -11.72
C ILE A 125 2.15 -2.64 -11.28
N SER A 126 2.90 -3.17 -12.24
CA SER A 126 4.25 -3.70 -12.07
C SER A 126 5.24 -2.77 -12.76
N THR A 127 6.30 -2.38 -12.08
CA THR A 127 7.33 -1.46 -12.61
C THR A 127 8.74 -1.89 -12.18
N PRO A 128 9.77 -1.63 -13.00
CA PRO A 128 11.16 -1.77 -12.57
C PRO A 128 11.61 -0.63 -11.63
N ALA A 129 10.85 0.47 -11.53
CA ALA A 129 11.20 1.57 -10.64
C ALA A 129 11.05 1.17 -9.17
N THR A 130 11.92 1.74 -8.35
CA THR A 130 11.95 1.51 -6.90
C THR A 130 12.08 2.79 -6.10
N LYS A 131 12.42 3.93 -6.71
CA LYS A 131 12.59 5.18 -5.96
C LYS A 131 11.23 5.81 -5.65
N GLU A 132 11.05 6.29 -4.42
CA GLU A 132 9.82 6.93 -3.97
C GLU A 132 9.31 8.04 -4.91
N ASP A 133 10.19 8.92 -5.39
CA ASP A 133 9.82 9.99 -6.32
C ASP A 133 9.32 9.47 -7.67
N GLU A 134 9.90 8.37 -8.16
CA GLU A 134 9.50 7.70 -9.41
C GLU A 134 8.13 7.04 -9.23
N LEU A 135 7.93 6.33 -8.12
CA LEU A 135 6.68 5.65 -7.80
C LEU A 135 5.53 6.64 -7.56
N THR A 136 5.78 7.71 -6.82
CA THR A 136 4.82 8.82 -6.64
C THR A 136 4.48 9.45 -8.00
N GLY A 137 5.47 9.58 -8.88
CA GLY A 137 5.28 10.04 -10.26
C GLY A 137 4.34 9.13 -11.05
N LEU A 138 4.52 7.81 -10.96
CA LEU A 138 3.65 6.82 -11.60
C LEU A 138 2.21 6.93 -11.11
N VAL A 139 1.98 7.02 -9.80
CA VAL A 139 0.63 7.21 -9.24
C VAL A 139 -0.04 8.44 -9.84
N ASN A 140 0.68 9.57 -9.91
CA ASN A 140 0.14 10.82 -10.46
C ASN A 140 -0.31 10.71 -11.92
N GLN A 141 0.31 9.86 -12.74
CA GLN A 141 -0.06 9.68 -14.15
C GLN A 141 -1.50 9.17 -14.31
N PHE A 142 -2.00 8.39 -13.35
CA PHE A 142 -3.35 7.84 -13.39
C PHE A 142 -4.45 8.91 -13.36
N LYS A 143 -4.15 10.12 -12.87
CA LYS A 143 -5.07 11.25 -12.96
C LYS A 143 -5.43 11.58 -14.41
N GLY A 144 -4.43 11.68 -15.29
CA GLY A 144 -4.65 11.96 -16.71
C GLY A 144 -5.27 10.78 -17.45
N LEU A 145 -4.94 9.54 -17.05
CA LEU A 145 -5.56 8.35 -17.64
C LEU A 145 -7.05 8.25 -17.34
N ALA A 146 -7.49 8.71 -16.16
CA ALA A 146 -8.89 8.72 -15.78
C ALA A 146 -9.74 9.66 -16.66
N GLU A 147 -9.18 10.75 -17.17
CA GLU A 147 -9.89 11.70 -18.06
C GLU A 147 -10.28 11.06 -19.40
N ASN A 148 -9.56 10.02 -19.83
CA ASN A 148 -9.80 9.32 -21.08
C ASN A 148 -10.79 8.15 -20.95
N LYS A 149 -11.25 7.83 -19.74
CA LYS A 149 -12.27 6.79 -19.54
C LYS A 149 -13.66 7.32 -19.84
N LYS A 150 -14.52 6.46 -20.38
CA LYS A 150 -15.92 6.80 -20.69
C LYS A 150 -16.76 6.87 -19.41
N GLU A 151 -16.42 6.04 -18.44
CA GLU A 151 -17.06 5.95 -17.15
C GLU A 151 -16.58 7.06 -16.22
N LYS A 152 -17.48 7.57 -15.39
CA LYS A 152 -17.13 8.56 -14.37
C LYS A 152 -16.31 7.91 -13.26
N ILE A 153 -15.06 8.34 -13.13
CA ILE A 153 -14.18 7.95 -12.02
C ILE A 153 -14.20 9.05 -10.97
N SER A 154 -14.56 8.69 -9.74
CA SER A 154 -14.51 9.58 -8.58
C SER A 154 -13.20 9.45 -7.82
N SER A 155 -12.64 8.23 -7.72
CA SER A 155 -11.35 7.99 -7.06
C SER A 155 -10.52 6.90 -7.73
N ILE A 156 -9.20 6.94 -7.49
CA ILE A 156 -8.24 5.97 -8.00
C ILE A 156 -7.43 5.42 -6.83
N PHE A 157 -7.30 4.10 -6.77
CA PHE A 157 -6.43 3.37 -5.85
C PHE A 157 -5.38 2.62 -6.67
N VAL A 158 -4.12 2.96 -6.47
CA VAL A 158 -2.99 2.41 -7.23
C VAL A 158 -2.12 1.57 -6.29
N ASN A 159 -2.02 0.28 -6.55
CA ASN A 159 -1.05 -0.60 -5.93
C ASN A 159 0.16 -0.75 -6.87
N ILE A 160 1.38 -0.72 -6.34
CA ILE A 160 2.60 -0.85 -7.14
C ILE A 160 3.38 -2.08 -6.69
N GLN A 161 3.73 -2.94 -7.66
CA GLN A 161 4.57 -4.13 -7.52
C GLN A 161 5.88 -3.95 -8.29
N LYS A 162 6.89 -4.72 -7.91
CA LYS A 162 8.17 -4.78 -8.61
C LYS A 162 8.10 -5.75 -9.80
N GLU A 163 8.80 -5.43 -10.88
CA GLU A 163 8.88 -6.28 -12.09
C GLU A 163 9.81 -7.50 -11.90
N ASN A 164 9.55 -8.32 -10.88
CA ASN A 164 10.31 -9.54 -10.58
C ASN A 164 9.42 -10.76 -10.29
N GLY A 165 8.11 -10.65 -10.56
CA GLY A 165 7.13 -11.70 -10.28
C GLY A 165 6.71 -11.79 -8.80
N SER A 166 7.17 -10.87 -7.94
CA SER A 166 6.67 -10.75 -6.57
C SER A 166 5.33 -10.01 -6.54
N SER A 167 4.36 -10.53 -5.79
CA SER A 167 3.10 -9.84 -5.50
C SER A 167 3.25 -8.76 -4.41
N ALA A 168 4.43 -8.65 -3.80
CA ALA A 168 4.73 -7.67 -2.76
C ALA A 168 4.59 -6.23 -3.29
N LEU A 169 3.98 -5.38 -2.47
CA LEU A 169 3.78 -3.98 -2.82
C LEU A 169 5.00 -3.16 -2.41
N ILE A 170 5.45 -2.30 -3.32
CA ILE A 170 6.48 -1.28 -3.11
C ILE A 170 5.89 0.14 -3.00
N GLY A 171 4.57 0.25 -3.13
CA GLY A 171 3.87 1.50 -2.87
C GLY A 171 2.36 1.37 -3.02
N LYS A 172 1.64 2.27 -2.35
CA LYS A 172 0.19 2.44 -2.45
C LYS A 172 -0.14 3.91 -2.68
N GLY A 173 -1.07 4.17 -3.60
CA GLY A 173 -1.49 5.50 -3.98
C GLY A 173 -3.01 5.66 -3.92
N LYS A 174 -3.48 6.80 -3.43
CA LYS A 174 -4.88 7.20 -3.45
C LYS A 174 -5.04 8.57 -4.11
N ILE A 175 -6.05 8.71 -4.97
CA ILE A 175 -6.33 9.95 -5.70
C ILE A 175 -7.83 10.22 -5.66
N ALA A 176 -8.22 11.43 -5.28
CA ALA A 176 -9.59 11.91 -5.41
C ALA A 176 -9.75 12.79 -6.66
N LEU A 177 -10.73 12.50 -7.51
CA LEU A 177 -11.03 13.29 -8.71
C LEU A 177 -12.25 14.21 -8.52
N ASP A 178 -13.12 13.91 -7.55
CA ASP A 178 -14.24 14.75 -7.14
C ASP A 178 -14.50 14.66 -5.62
N ASN A 179 -15.54 15.34 -5.13
CA ASN A 179 -15.92 15.32 -3.70
C ASN A 179 -16.30 13.92 -3.21
N LYS A 180 -16.86 13.07 -4.08
CA LYS A 180 -17.16 11.67 -3.74
C LYS A 180 -15.85 10.90 -3.56
N GLY A 181 -14.87 11.16 -4.42
CA GLY A 181 -13.54 10.61 -4.33
C GLY A 181 -12.78 11.00 -3.07
N VAL A 182 -12.94 12.23 -2.61
CA VAL A 182 -12.38 12.69 -1.33
C VAL A 182 -12.93 11.80 -0.21
N ALA A 183 -14.25 11.62 -0.17
CA ALA A 183 -14.88 10.76 0.84
C ALA A 183 -14.41 9.29 0.75
N GLN A 184 -14.28 8.75 -0.46
CA GLN A 184 -13.83 7.37 -0.68
C GLN A 184 -12.38 7.11 -0.26
N THR A 185 -11.51 8.09 -0.40
CA THR A 185 -10.05 7.91 -0.28
C THR A 185 -9.46 8.43 1.02
N GLY A 186 -10.13 9.38 1.67
CA GLY A 186 -9.59 10.08 2.83
C GLY A 186 -8.50 11.11 2.51
N VAL A 187 -8.24 11.41 1.23
CA VAL A 187 -7.28 12.46 0.86
C VAL A 187 -7.83 13.86 1.15
N GLU A 188 -6.96 14.82 1.42
CA GLU A 188 -7.37 16.14 1.93
C GLU A 188 -8.26 16.96 0.98
N LYS A 189 -8.11 16.79 -0.34
CA LYS A 189 -8.83 17.58 -1.36
C LYS A 189 -8.81 16.91 -2.73
N ILE A 190 -9.68 17.40 -3.62
CA ILE A 190 -9.70 17.02 -5.04
C ILE A 190 -8.34 17.24 -5.68
N GLY A 191 -7.87 16.23 -6.40
CA GLY A 191 -6.61 16.22 -7.13
C GLY A 191 -5.38 16.01 -6.24
N ALA A 192 -5.54 15.84 -4.91
CA ALA A 192 -4.44 15.44 -4.05
C ALA A 192 -4.12 13.96 -4.25
N VAL A 193 -2.83 13.64 -4.16
CA VAL A 193 -2.32 12.27 -4.12
C VAL A 193 -1.81 12.00 -2.72
N ASN A 194 -2.32 10.94 -2.10
CA ASN A 194 -1.71 10.36 -0.91
C ASN A 194 -0.94 9.12 -1.35
N PHE A 195 0.36 9.12 -1.11
CA PHE A 195 1.25 8.01 -1.47
C PHE A 195 1.89 7.47 -0.20
N GLU A 196 1.76 6.17 0.01
CA GLU A 196 2.56 5.42 0.98
C GLU A 196 3.66 4.72 0.20
N TYR A 197 4.88 5.21 0.38
CA TYR A 197 6.05 4.46 -0.03
C TYR A 197 6.18 3.27 0.90
N LEU A 198 6.15 2.09 0.31
CA LEU A 198 6.48 0.86 1.01
C LEU A 198 7.91 0.55 0.58
N PRO A 199 8.94 1.10 1.26
CA PRO A 199 10.29 0.62 1.00
C PRO A 199 10.23 -0.89 1.09
N GLU A 200 10.93 -1.59 0.20
CA GLU A 200 11.26 -2.99 0.49
C GLU A 200 11.66 -3.02 1.97
N ASN A 201 11.11 -3.94 2.76
CA ASN A 201 11.72 -4.30 4.02
C ASN A 201 13.12 -4.82 3.66
N ILE A 202 14.03 -3.88 3.46
CA ILE A 202 15.39 -3.90 3.93
C ILE A 202 15.29 -3.54 5.42
N GLU A 203 14.45 -4.25 6.18
CA GLU A 203 15.09 -4.87 7.34
C GLU A 203 16.13 -5.74 6.67
N ASP A 204 17.41 -5.47 6.93
CA ASP A 204 18.47 -6.41 6.63
C ASP A 204 17.89 -7.80 6.85
N LYS A 205 17.63 -8.56 5.76
CA LYS A 205 17.27 -9.97 5.87
C LYS A 205 18.36 -10.50 6.79
N ALA A 206 18.00 -10.80 8.04
CA ALA A 206 19.00 -11.07 9.06
C ALA A 206 19.94 -12.10 8.43
N PRO A 207 21.26 -11.86 8.41
CA PRO A 207 22.19 -12.76 7.74
C PRO A 207 21.80 -14.18 8.15
N ILE A 208 21.55 -15.04 7.17
CA ILE A 208 21.08 -16.41 7.42
C ILE A 208 22.02 -17.00 8.46
N GLU A 209 21.50 -17.22 9.67
CA GLU A 209 22.34 -17.68 10.75
C GLU A 209 22.76 -19.11 10.42
N GLU A 210 24.05 -19.32 10.21
CA GLU A 210 24.57 -20.64 9.88
C GLU A 210 24.37 -21.61 11.05
N SER A 211 23.91 -22.81 10.74
CA SER A 211 23.82 -23.88 11.72
C SER A 211 25.21 -24.44 12.01
N LYS A 212 25.53 -24.61 13.30
CA LYS A 212 26.78 -25.29 13.72
C LYS A 212 26.65 -26.82 13.76
N SER A 213 25.54 -27.36 13.26
CA SER A 213 25.32 -28.80 13.14
C SER A 213 26.38 -29.45 12.26
N LYS A 214 26.76 -30.70 12.61
CA LYS A 214 27.67 -31.54 11.81
C LYS A 214 27.13 -31.80 10.40
N TYR A 215 25.81 -31.89 10.28
CA TYR A 215 25.11 -32.22 9.04
C TYR A 215 24.28 -31.03 8.56
N THR A 216 24.05 -30.99 7.25
CA THR A 216 23.30 -29.98 6.50
C THR A 216 21.98 -30.55 5.96
N ALA A 217 21.07 -29.70 5.47
CA ALA A 217 19.86 -30.18 4.81
C ALA A 217 20.18 -30.94 3.50
N ASN A 218 21.30 -30.64 2.85
CA ASN A 218 21.80 -31.43 1.71
C ASN A 218 22.23 -32.84 2.12
N ASP A 219 22.82 -33.02 3.31
CA ASP A 219 23.18 -34.35 3.80
C ASP A 219 21.94 -35.21 4.08
N VAL A 220 20.88 -34.59 4.63
CA VAL A 220 19.58 -35.25 4.82
C VAL A 220 18.95 -35.62 3.48
N LEU A 221 18.97 -34.69 2.51
CA LEU A 221 18.51 -34.96 1.14
C LEU A 221 19.28 -36.14 0.52
N GLN A 222 20.60 -36.16 0.68
CA GLN A 222 21.44 -37.24 0.15
C GLN A 222 21.11 -38.58 0.82
N ALA A 223 20.87 -38.60 2.14
CA ALA A 223 20.45 -39.82 2.83
C ALA A 223 19.07 -40.31 2.36
N PHE A 224 18.13 -39.42 2.04
CA PHE A 224 16.87 -39.82 1.40
C PHE A 224 17.11 -40.43 0.01
N LYS A 225 18.02 -39.87 -0.80
CA LYS A 225 18.41 -40.43 -2.10
C LYS A 225 19.05 -41.82 -1.95
N ASP A 226 19.97 -41.97 -1.00
CA ASP A 226 20.70 -43.22 -0.75
C ASP A 226 19.78 -44.33 -0.22
N ALA A 227 18.75 -43.96 0.54
CA ALA A 227 17.68 -44.87 0.98
C ALA A 227 16.59 -45.10 -0.09
N ASN A 228 16.78 -44.57 -1.31
CA ASN A 228 15.90 -44.73 -2.45
C ASN A 228 14.46 -44.20 -2.20
N LEU A 229 14.35 -43.14 -1.39
CA LEU A 229 13.10 -42.42 -1.14
C LEU A 229 12.82 -41.38 -2.22
N ALA A 230 11.55 -41.03 -2.43
CA ALA A 230 11.15 -40.06 -3.44
C ALA A 230 11.53 -38.63 -3.02
N VAL A 231 12.38 -37.98 -3.82
CA VAL A 231 12.81 -36.58 -3.65
C VAL A 231 12.85 -35.86 -5.01
N PRO A 232 11.72 -35.81 -5.75
CA PRO A 232 11.67 -35.24 -7.09
C PRO A 232 11.92 -33.73 -7.11
N GLU A 233 12.61 -33.26 -8.15
CA GLU A 233 12.84 -31.82 -8.42
C GLU A 233 13.39 -31.06 -7.21
N ASP A 234 14.51 -31.55 -6.66
CA ASP A 234 15.17 -30.92 -5.53
C ASP A 234 15.72 -29.53 -5.91
N ARG A 235 15.40 -28.55 -5.07
CA ARG A 235 15.78 -27.14 -5.24
C ARG A 235 16.22 -26.55 -3.92
N ASP A 236 17.28 -25.75 -3.97
CA ASP A 236 17.72 -24.93 -2.84
C ASP A 236 16.93 -23.62 -2.81
N ASN A 237 16.15 -23.41 -1.76
CA ASN A 237 15.36 -22.20 -1.52
C ASN A 237 15.90 -21.37 -0.35
N THR A 238 17.10 -21.66 0.12
CA THR A 238 17.73 -21.01 1.29
C THR A 238 17.76 -19.49 1.12
N SER A 239 18.34 -18.98 0.03
CA SER A 239 18.44 -17.53 -0.21
C SER A 239 17.09 -16.83 -0.44
N LYS A 240 16.06 -17.59 -0.81
CA LYS A 240 14.73 -17.06 -1.12
C LYS A 240 13.85 -16.97 0.13
N GLN A 241 13.94 -17.95 1.02
CA GLN A 241 12.96 -18.14 2.10
C GLN A 241 13.56 -18.15 3.50
N CYS A 242 14.83 -18.55 3.68
CA CYS A 242 15.37 -18.76 5.03
C CYS A 242 15.61 -17.47 5.81
N SER A 243 15.87 -16.35 5.13
CA SER A 243 15.93 -15.05 5.81
C SER A 243 14.62 -14.65 6.49
N ASP A 244 13.50 -15.12 5.93
CA ASP A 244 12.16 -14.71 6.35
C ASP A 244 11.60 -15.74 7.36
N LEU A 245 12.00 -17.01 7.19
CA LEU A 245 11.61 -18.12 8.06
C LEU A 245 12.56 -18.32 9.26
N GLY A 246 13.78 -17.75 9.23
CA GLY A 246 14.80 -17.96 10.26
C GLY A 246 15.52 -19.31 10.20
N CYS A 247 15.41 -20.05 9.09
CA CYS A 247 16.19 -21.28 8.87
C CYS A 247 17.62 -20.96 8.42
N SER A 248 18.53 -21.92 8.60
CA SER A 248 19.91 -21.87 8.09
C SER A 248 20.02 -22.44 6.68
N GLN A 249 19.19 -23.42 6.34
CA GLN A 249 19.14 -24.01 5.00
C GLN A 249 17.74 -24.55 4.71
N LEU A 250 17.30 -24.45 3.46
CA LEU A 250 16.04 -25.03 3.00
C LEU A 250 16.21 -25.71 1.64
N ILE A 251 16.00 -27.02 1.64
CA ILE A 251 15.90 -27.83 0.43
C ILE A 251 14.44 -28.24 0.24
N THR A 252 13.90 -28.01 -0.94
CA THR A 252 12.51 -28.36 -1.26
C THR A 252 12.49 -29.38 -2.39
N THR A 253 11.63 -30.38 -2.27
CA THR A 253 11.31 -31.36 -3.33
C THR A 253 9.80 -31.38 -3.51
N GLU A 254 9.25 -32.05 -4.52
CA GLU A 254 7.77 -32.18 -4.61
C GLU A 254 7.19 -33.08 -3.51
N ALA A 255 8.00 -34.00 -2.95
CA ALA A 255 7.56 -34.90 -1.90
C ALA A 255 7.71 -34.28 -0.49
N VAL A 256 8.89 -33.74 -0.18
CA VAL A 256 9.27 -33.28 1.16
C VAL A 256 10.17 -32.04 1.10
N SER A 257 9.93 -31.09 2.01
CA SER A 257 10.81 -29.96 2.31
C SER A 257 11.63 -30.27 3.55
N ILE A 258 12.93 -29.94 3.51
CA ILE A 258 13.90 -30.17 4.58
C ILE A 258 14.40 -28.80 5.04
N TYR A 259 14.00 -28.41 6.25
CA TYR A 259 14.43 -27.18 6.91
C TYR A 259 15.53 -27.51 7.91
N GLN A 260 16.66 -26.82 7.81
CA GLN A 260 17.70 -26.80 8.83
C GLN A 260 17.60 -25.49 9.62
N TRP A 261 17.56 -25.59 10.93
CA TRP A 261 17.54 -24.44 11.84
C TRP A 261 18.92 -24.17 12.46
N PRO A 262 19.18 -22.94 12.94
CA PRO A 262 20.47 -22.60 13.54
C PRO A 262 20.80 -23.51 14.74
N THR A 263 19.80 -23.86 15.54
CA THR A 263 19.93 -24.72 16.72
C THR A 263 18.76 -25.70 16.86
N GLU A 264 18.97 -26.81 17.58
CA GLU A 264 17.90 -27.75 17.92
C GLU A 264 16.83 -27.11 18.82
N LYS A 265 17.23 -26.18 19.71
CA LYS A 265 16.28 -25.41 20.52
C LYS A 265 15.31 -24.63 19.62
N LYS A 266 15.84 -23.92 18.62
CA LYS A 266 15.04 -23.18 17.64
C LYS A 266 14.13 -24.11 16.82
N ALA A 267 14.64 -25.24 16.35
CA ALA A 267 13.84 -26.24 15.64
C ALA A 267 12.65 -26.73 16.50
N LYS A 268 12.87 -27.01 17.79
CA LYS A 268 11.80 -27.40 18.73
C LYS A 268 10.79 -26.28 18.97
N GLU A 269 11.26 -25.05 19.17
CA GLU A 269 10.40 -23.87 19.34
C GLU A 269 9.47 -23.66 18.14
N ILE A 270 9.98 -23.86 16.92
CA ILE A 270 9.20 -23.73 15.69
C ILE A 270 8.23 -24.90 15.51
N GLN A 271 8.67 -26.14 15.75
CA GLN A 271 7.78 -27.30 15.68
C GLN A 271 6.60 -27.21 16.67
N ASN A 272 6.80 -26.59 17.84
CA ASN A 272 5.74 -26.34 18.83
C ASN A 272 4.71 -25.30 18.39
N GLN A 273 4.96 -24.57 17.30
CA GLN A 273 4.01 -23.66 16.65
C GLN A 273 3.25 -24.35 15.51
N ASP A 274 3.12 -25.68 15.58
CA ASP A 274 2.50 -26.54 14.57
C ASP A 274 3.13 -26.40 13.16
N PHE A 275 4.42 -26.05 13.08
CA PHE A 275 5.16 -25.98 11.83
C PHE A 275 5.89 -27.29 11.51
N GLY A 276 5.62 -27.86 10.34
CA GLY A 276 6.27 -29.09 9.86
C GLY A 276 5.64 -30.37 10.39
N ASP A 277 6.00 -31.51 9.79
CA ASP A 277 5.40 -32.82 10.09
C ASP A 277 6.25 -33.66 11.06
N TYR A 278 7.56 -33.43 11.10
CA TYR A 278 8.47 -34.13 12.02
C TYR A 278 9.75 -33.33 12.27
N GLN A 279 10.21 -33.33 13.53
CA GLN A 279 11.41 -32.61 13.96
C GLN A 279 12.42 -33.57 14.59
N LYS A 280 13.69 -33.41 14.21
CA LYS A 280 14.82 -34.07 14.87
C LYS A 280 16.10 -33.24 14.77
N GLY A 281 16.80 -33.07 15.88
CA GLY A 281 18.04 -32.27 15.90
C GLY A 281 17.77 -30.84 15.42
N THR A 282 18.59 -30.33 14.51
CA THR A 282 18.36 -29.03 13.86
C THR A 282 17.36 -29.09 12.71
N PHE A 283 16.78 -30.25 12.40
CA PHE A 283 15.98 -30.43 11.19
C PHE A 283 14.48 -30.51 11.49
N ILE A 284 13.70 -29.90 10.61
CA ILE A 284 12.26 -30.13 10.47
C ILE A 284 12.01 -30.58 9.04
N ILE A 285 11.23 -31.64 8.85
CA ILE A 285 10.72 -32.03 7.55
C ILE A 285 9.22 -31.72 7.44
N ARG A 286 8.80 -31.29 6.26
CA ARG A 286 7.40 -31.05 5.91
C ARG A 286 7.07 -31.78 4.61
N PHE A 287 6.10 -32.66 4.63
CA PHE A 287 5.59 -33.35 3.45
C PHE A 287 4.73 -32.41 2.61
N ASN A 288 5.18 -32.17 1.39
CA ASN A 288 4.47 -31.39 0.37
C ASN A 288 3.43 -32.27 -0.34
N ASP A 289 3.76 -33.55 -0.55
CA ASP A 289 2.83 -34.59 -0.97
C ASP A 289 2.47 -35.48 0.23
N LYS A 290 1.20 -35.49 0.63
CA LYS A 290 0.72 -36.31 1.77
C LYS A 290 0.51 -37.78 1.42
N SER A 291 0.59 -38.15 0.14
CA SER A 291 0.42 -39.52 -0.33
C SER A 291 1.68 -40.38 -0.20
N VAL A 292 2.86 -39.78 0.01
CA VAL A 292 4.10 -40.52 0.21
C VAL A 292 4.12 -41.20 1.58
N GLU A 293 4.72 -42.38 1.65
CA GLU A 293 4.94 -43.09 2.91
C GLU A 293 5.91 -42.29 3.79
N GLN A 294 5.42 -41.71 4.88
CA GLN A 294 6.16 -40.72 5.67
C GLN A 294 7.17 -41.32 6.64
N GLU A 295 6.86 -42.49 7.22
CA GLU A 295 7.68 -43.13 8.25
C GLU A 295 9.13 -43.44 7.83
N PRO A 296 9.42 -43.87 6.59
CA PRO A 296 10.79 -44.02 6.10
C PRO A 296 11.63 -42.74 6.21
N TYR A 297 11.07 -41.58 5.86
CA TYR A 297 11.78 -40.29 5.94
C TYR A 297 12.09 -39.91 7.39
N LYS A 298 11.11 -40.09 8.30
CA LYS A 298 11.28 -39.82 9.73
C LYS A 298 12.38 -40.69 10.34
N ARG A 299 12.41 -41.97 9.95
CA ARG A 299 13.40 -42.95 10.44
C ARG A 299 14.82 -42.59 10.03
N ILE A 300 15.02 -42.13 8.79
CA ILE A 300 16.33 -41.61 8.34
C ILE A 300 16.69 -40.35 9.12
N LEU A 301 15.73 -39.44 9.33
CA LEU A 301 15.99 -38.21 10.09
C LEU A 301 16.42 -38.50 11.54
N ASP A 302 15.95 -39.59 12.15
CA ASP A 302 16.36 -40.03 13.49
C ASP A 302 17.84 -40.39 13.62
N GLU A 303 18.51 -40.69 12.50
CA GLU A 303 19.95 -41.00 12.45
C GLU A 303 20.82 -39.74 12.53
N PHE A 304 20.25 -38.56 12.22
CA PHE A 304 20.92 -37.27 12.24
C PHE A 304 20.89 -36.63 13.64
N LYS A 305 21.51 -37.29 14.63
CA LYS A 305 21.70 -36.72 15.97
C LYS A 305 22.85 -35.70 15.97
N ASN A 306 22.67 -34.61 16.71
CA ASN A 306 23.76 -33.74 17.11
C ASN A 306 24.46 -34.36 18.32
N ASP A 307 25.76 -34.64 18.20
CA ASP A 307 26.62 -34.86 19.37
C ASP A 307 26.77 -33.50 20.07
N GLU A 308 25.97 -33.25 21.11
CA GLU A 308 26.25 -32.12 22.00
C GLU A 308 27.59 -32.37 22.69
N THR A 309 28.59 -31.55 22.37
CA THR A 309 29.69 -31.26 23.29
C THR A 309 29.10 -30.85 24.64
N GLU A 310 29.28 -31.71 25.62
CA GLU A 310 29.13 -31.39 27.03
C GLU A 310 29.94 -30.12 27.35
N THR A 311 29.26 -29.05 27.74
CA THR A 311 29.82 -28.15 28.74
C THR A 311 28.84 -28.05 29.88
N LYS A 312 29.25 -28.68 30.99
CA LYS A 312 28.71 -28.47 32.33
C LYS A 312 28.59 -26.97 32.59
N ASP A 313 27.43 -26.52 33.06
CA ASP A 313 27.40 -25.73 34.28
C ASP A 313 26.07 -25.88 35.01
N LYS A 314 26.20 -26.28 36.27
CA LYS A 314 25.13 -26.51 37.23
C LYS A 314 25.41 -25.59 38.41
N LYS A 315 24.60 -24.54 38.55
CA LYS A 315 24.24 -23.79 39.79
C LYS A 315 23.60 -22.45 39.35
N GLU A 316 22.56 -21.92 39.95
CA GLU A 316 21.66 -22.30 41.05
C GLU A 316 20.50 -21.28 40.94
N ALA A 317 19.28 -21.70 41.27
CA ALA A 317 18.09 -20.87 41.19
C ALA A 317 18.07 -19.74 42.23
N LYS A 318 17.54 -18.57 41.86
CA LYS A 318 16.66 -17.76 42.73
C LYS A 318 15.78 -16.80 41.92
N GLU A 319 14.49 -16.87 42.22
CA GLU A 319 13.35 -15.98 41.90
C GLU A 319 13.68 -14.49 42.18
N GLU A 320 13.01 -13.44 41.67
CA GLU A 320 11.66 -13.28 41.12
C GLU A 320 11.60 -11.91 40.37
N LYS A 321 10.69 -11.83 39.39
CA LYS A 321 9.90 -10.68 38.91
C LYS A 321 10.47 -9.57 37.99
N SER A 322 9.68 -9.44 36.91
CA SER A 322 9.34 -8.28 36.06
C SER A 322 10.45 -7.58 35.33
N GLU A 323 10.46 -7.76 34.01
CA GLU A 323 10.40 -6.64 33.07
C GLU A 323 9.84 -7.14 31.72
N GLU A 324 8.98 -6.30 31.17
CA GLU A 324 8.43 -6.40 29.82
C GLU A 324 9.54 -6.44 28.77
N ASP A 325 9.17 -6.96 27.60
CA ASP A 325 9.51 -6.43 26.28
C ASP A 325 10.47 -7.27 25.39
N LYS A 326 9.99 -7.43 24.13
CA LYS A 326 10.70 -7.73 22.86
C LYS A 326 10.87 -9.18 22.37
N HIS A 327 9.82 -9.65 21.69
CA HIS A 327 9.86 -10.51 20.51
C HIS A 327 10.24 -9.69 19.26
N GLN A 328 10.96 -10.27 18.28
CA GLN A 328 10.75 -9.97 16.84
C GLN A 328 11.12 -11.20 15.95
N GLU A 329 10.09 -11.88 15.45
CA GLU A 329 10.06 -12.67 14.20
C GLU A 329 8.63 -12.49 13.63
N ALA A 330 8.54 -12.24 12.32
CA ALA A 330 7.37 -11.64 11.64
C ALA A 330 6.13 -12.57 11.57
N SER A 331 5.32 -12.55 12.62
CA SER A 331 3.89 -12.87 12.57
C SER A 331 3.11 -11.55 12.50
N ILE A 332 1.97 -11.52 11.80
CA ILE A 332 1.14 -10.31 11.71
C ILE A 332 0.82 -9.81 13.13
N ASN A 333 1.37 -8.65 13.49
CA ASN A 333 1.15 -8.05 14.79
C ASN A 333 -0.12 -7.18 14.73
N VAL A 334 -0.86 -7.06 15.84
CA VAL A 334 -2.01 -6.16 15.99
C VAL A 334 -1.67 -4.71 15.61
N GLU A 335 -0.44 -4.24 15.85
CA GLU A 335 0.01 -2.92 15.39
C GLU A 335 0.04 -2.81 13.85
N ASP A 336 0.43 -3.86 13.13
CA ASP A 336 0.46 -3.84 11.67
C ASP A 336 -0.93 -3.98 11.07
N VAL A 337 -1.80 -4.78 11.70
CA VAL A 337 -3.24 -4.80 11.38
C VAL A 337 -3.84 -3.42 11.58
N LYS A 338 -3.50 -2.73 12.67
CA LYS A 338 -3.97 -1.38 12.96
C LYS A 338 -3.55 -0.41 11.86
N LYS A 339 -2.28 -0.42 11.45
CA LYS A 339 -1.78 0.41 10.34
C LYS A 339 -2.50 0.09 9.03
N ASP A 340 -2.74 -1.18 8.72
CA ASP A 340 -3.48 -1.57 7.52
C ASP A 340 -4.93 -1.05 7.54
N ILE A 341 -5.60 -1.09 8.70
CA ILE A 341 -6.94 -0.52 8.85
C ILE A 341 -6.90 0.99 8.68
N GLU A 342 -6.00 1.67 9.38
CA GLU A 342 -5.88 3.14 9.31
C GLU A 342 -5.56 3.63 7.90
N TYR A 343 -4.70 2.90 7.19
CA TYR A 343 -4.32 3.28 5.83
C TYR A 343 -5.31 2.79 4.77
N SER A 344 -5.76 1.54 4.83
CA SER A 344 -6.52 0.88 3.75
C SER A 344 -8.00 0.73 4.05
N GLY A 345 -8.40 0.67 5.33
CA GLY A 345 -9.79 0.42 5.74
C GLY A 345 -10.63 1.67 6.00
N LEU A 346 -10.01 2.83 6.19
CA LEU A 346 -10.69 4.08 6.53
C LEU A 346 -10.86 5.02 5.32
N GLY A 347 -12.06 5.57 5.17
CA GLY A 347 -12.39 6.72 4.33
C GLY A 347 -12.22 8.06 5.06
N ALA A 348 -12.64 9.16 4.43
CA ALA A 348 -12.44 10.49 4.99
C ALA A 348 -13.18 10.70 6.31
N HIS A 349 -12.43 11.04 7.37
CA HIS A 349 -12.94 11.27 8.73
C HIS A 349 -13.56 10.04 9.41
N ASP A 350 -13.43 8.86 8.83
CA ASP A 350 -13.75 7.62 9.51
C ASP A 350 -12.79 7.42 10.69
N LYS A 351 -13.24 6.69 11.71
CA LYS A 351 -12.44 6.45 12.91
C LYS A 351 -12.37 4.97 13.23
N LEU A 352 -11.15 4.49 13.42
CA LEU A 352 -10.92 3.19 14.05
C LEU A 352 -11.18 3.33 15.56
N VAL A 353 -12.21 2.64 16.04
CA VAL A 353 -12.60 2.62 17.47
C VAL A 353 -11.78 1.58 18.23
N GLY A 354 -11.54 0.43 17.63
CA GLY A 354 -10.77 -0.65 18.26
C GLY A 354 -10.34 -1.71 17.25
N VAL A 355 -9.26 -2.40 17.59
CA VAL A 355 -8.76 -3.55 16.85
C VAL A 355 -8.28 -4.62 17.83
N THR A 356 -8.57 -5.87 17.52
CA THR A 356 -8.02 -7.03 18.23
C THR A 356 -7.59 -8.08 17.23
N PHE A 357 -6.47 -8.74 17.50
CA PHE A 357 -6.02 -9.89 16.75
C PHE A 357 -5.76 -11.05 17.71
N LYS A 358 -6.54 -12.13 17.61
CA LYS A 358 -6.45 -13.30 18.49
C LYS A 358 -6.80 -14.57 17.72
N ASN A 359 -6.00 -15.62 17.86
CA ASN A 359 -6.25 -16.94 17.28
C ASN A 359 -6.59 -16.88 15.78
N GLY A 360 -5.81 -16.11 15.00
CA GLY A 360 -6.06 -15.94 13.56
C GLY A 360 -7.24 -15.05 13.20
N GLU A 361 -8.02 -14.55 14.16
CA GLU A 361 -9.15 -13.65 13.89
C GLU A 361 -8.77 -12.18 14.12
N ILE A 362 -8.91 -11.39 13.05
CA ILE A 362 -8.84 -9.93 13.08
C ILE A 362 -10.25 -9.38 13.31
N LYS A 363 -10.44 -8.63 14.40
CA LYS A 363 -11.65 -7.84 14.64
C LYS A 363 -11.33 -6.37 14.67
N GLY A 364 -12.04 -5.58 13.87
CA GLY A 364 -11.99 -4.12 13.91
C GLY A 364 -13.37 -3.53 14.10
N THR A 365 -13.45 -2.39 14.78
CA THR A 365 -14.67 -1.59 14.87
C THR A 365 -14.39 -0.21 14.28
N ILE A 366 -15.15 0.18 13.27
CA ILE A 366 -14.99 1.43 12.52
C ILE A 366 -16.27 2.26 12.67
N GLU A 367 -16.10 3.52 13.08
CA GLU A 367 -17.15 4.53 13.04
C GLU A 367 -17.03 5.28 11.70
N LEU A 368 -18.01 5.08 10.81
CA LEU A 368 -18.06 5.78 9.53
C LEU A 368 -18.48 7.24 9.71
N ALA A 369 -17.79 8.14 9.03
CA ALA A 369 -18.15 9.54 9.01
C ALA A 369 -19.50 9.75 8.32
N LYS A 370 -20.32 10.64 8.88
CA LYS A 370 -21.55 11.07 8.20
C LYS A 370 -21.20 11.79 6.90
N ASN A 371 -21.70 11.27 5.80
CA ASN A 371 -21.50 11.81 4.47
C ASN A 371 -22.77 11.62 3.64
N ASN A 372 -23.14 12.65 2.86
CA ASN A 372 -24.34 12.65 2.02
C ASN A 372 -24.06 12.18 0.58
N LEU A 373 -22.80 11.87 0.24
CA LEU A 373 -22.38 11.54 -1.13
C LEU A 373 -22.31 10.04 -1.41
N ILE A 374 -22.25 9.21 -0.36
CA ILE A 374 -22.09 7.75 -0.44
C ILE A 374 -22.92 7.14 0.67
N GLU A 375 -23.73 6.14 0.35
CA GLU A 375 -24.52 5.44 1.37
C GLU A 375 -23.58 4.73 2.38
N PRO A 376 -23.95 4.66 3.68
CA PRO A 376 -23.10 4.04 4.68
C PRO A 376 -22.75 2.57 4.38
N LYS A 377 -23.65 1.84 3.70
CA LYS A 377 -23.41 0.45 3.27
C LYS A 377 -22.31 0.37 2.20
N ASP A 378 -22.36 1.24 1.20
CA ASP A 378 -21.34 1.31 0.14
C ASP A 378 -19.97 1.70 0.70
N GLN A 379 -19.94 2.58 1.71
CA GLN A 379 -18.72 2.94 2.43
C GLN A 379 -18.13 1.73 3.17
N ALA A 380 -18.98 0.98 3.90
CA ALA A 380 -18.57 -0.24 4.58
C ALA A 380 -17.98 -1.28 3.61
N VAL A 381 -18.67 -1.55 2.49
CA VAL A 381 -18.20 -2.50 1.46
C VAL A 381 -16.87 -2.04 0.86
N THR A 382 -16.72 -0.74 0.58
CA THR A 382 -15.50 -0.17 0.02
C THR A 382 -14.31 -0.31 0.98
N GLY A 383 -14.50 0.11 2.23
CA GLY A 383 -13.46 0.02 3.26
C GLY A 383 -13.05 -1.42 3.53
N TYR A 384 -14.03 -2.34 3.60
CA TYR A 384 -13.75 -3.76 3.80
C TYR A 384 -12.97 -4.36 2.65
N SER A 385 -13.38 -4.09 1.40
CA SER A 385 -12.66 -4.58 0.21
C SER A 385 -11.20 -4.11 0.21
N GLN A 386 -10.95 -2.82 0.44
CA GLN A 386 -9.59 -2.28 0.44
C GLN A 386 -8.72 -2.85 1.56
N LEU A 387 -9.28 -2.95 2.76
CA LEU A 387 -8.60 -3.57 3.89
C LEU A 387 -8.26 -5.03 3.58
N SER A 388 -9.23 -5.78 3.06
CA SER A 388 -9.03 -7.19 2.74
C SER A 388 -8.00 -7.41 1.64
N ASP A 389 -7.98 -6.59 0.59
CA ASP A 389 -6.98 -6.67 -0.48
C ASP A 389 -5.55 -6.42 0.05
N SER A 390 -5.41 -5.60 1.10
CA SER A 390 -4.14 -5.38 1.80
C SER A 390 -3.76 -6.59 2.67
N LEU A 391 -4.70 -7.08 3.48
CA LEU A 391 -4.47 -8.16 4.44
C LEU A 391 -4.28 -9.52 3.76
N LEU A 392 -4.90 -9.78 2.60
CA LEU A 392 -4.76 -11.05 1.87
C LEU A 392 -3.31 -11.32 1.41
N LYS A 393 -2.48 -10.28 1.33
CA LYS A 393 -1.04 -10.39 1.03
C LYS A 393 -0.18 -10.79 2.23
N LYS A 394 -0.75 -10.74 3.43
CA LYS A 394 -0.10 -11.13 4.69
C LYS A 394 -0.61 -12.50 5.12
N GLU A 395 0.30 -13.32 5.62
CA GLU A 395 -0.02 -14.63 6.22
C GLU A 395 -0.28 -14.50 7.72
N GLY A 396 -0.80 -15.57 8.34
CA GLY A 396 -0.99 -15.64 9.79
C GLY A 396 -2.36 -15.19 10.30
N TRP A 397 -3.36 -15.02 9.42
CA TRP A 397 -4.74 -14.76 9.83
C TRP A 397 -5.73 -15.60 9.01
N ASP A 398 -6.87 -15.93 9.63
CA ASP A 398 -7.90 -16.82 9.10
C ASP A 398 -9.22 -16.10 8.83
N THR A 399 -9.61 -15.16 9.69
CA THR A 399 -10.91 -14.48 9.60
C THR A 399 -10.76 -12.98 9.79
N LEU A 400 -11.40 -12.20 8.91
CA LEU A 400 -11.49 -10.75 9.01
C LEU A 400 -12.92 -10.36 9.33
N THR A 401 -13.13 -9.75 10.50
CA THR A 401 -14.43 -9.27 10.96
C THR A 401 -14.35 -7.77 11.22
N ILE A 402 -15.14 -6.98 10.49
CA ILE A 402 -15.22 -5.52 10.69
C ILE A 402 -16.66 -5.15 11.02
N GLU A 403 -16.82 -4.54 12.20
CA GLU A 403 -18.05 -3.89 12.61
C GLU A 403 -18.03 -2.43 12.16
N TYR A 404 -19.03 -2.01 11.40
CA TYR A 404 -19.30 -0.63 11.06
C TYR A 404 -20.43 -0.10 11.94
N VAL A 405 -20.09 0.80 12.86
CA VAL A 405 -21.01 1.30 13.89
C VAL A 405 -22.29 1.87 13.26
N ASN A 406 -23.46 1.38 13.69
CA ASN A 406 -24.79 1.72 13.16
C ASN A 406 -25.05 1.36 11.68
N VAL A 407 -24.22 0.52 11.06
CA VAL A 407 -24.40 0.06 9.67
C VAL A 407 -24.54 -1.45 9.61
N GLY A 408 -23.60 -2.17 10.22
CA GLY A 408 -23.60 -3.62 10.21
C GLY A 408 -22.20 -4.23 10.34
N THR A 409 -22.14 -5.55 10.33
CA THR A 409 -20.89 -6.31 10.46
C THR A 409 -20.65 -7.13 9.20
N ILE A 410 -19.40 -7.11 8.72
CA ILE A 410 -18.91 -7.97 7.63
C ILE A 410 -17.88 -8.93 8.20
N SER A 411 -18.06 -10.23 7.97
CA SER A 411 -17.11 -11.27 8.39
C SER A 411 -16.87 -12.26 7.26
N MET A 412 -15.61 -12.43 6.86
CA MET A 412 -15.19 -13.35 5.82
C MET A 412 -13.95 -14.11 6.27
N LYS A 413 -13.90 -15.40 5.94
CA LYS A 413 -12.70 -16.22 6.12
C LYS A 413 -11.77 -16.02 4.94
N ARG A 414 -10.47 -16.11 5.19
CA ARG A 414 -9.42 -16.11 4.15
C ARG A 414 -9.68 -17.18 3.08
N SER A 415 -10.25 -18.33 3.44
CA SER A 415 -10.61 -19.40 2.48
C SER A 415 -11.76 -19.03 1.53
N GLU A 416 -12.49 -17.94 1.78
CA GLU A 416 -13.55 -17.43 0.91
C GLU A 416 -13.01 -16.47 -0.17
N LYS A 417 -11.69 -16.28 -0.23
CA LYS A 417 -11.04 -15.46 -1.25
C LYS A 417 -11.18 -16.13 -2.61
N GLU A 418 -11.37 -15.32 -3.63
CA GLU A 418 -11.16 -15.73 -5.01
C GLU A 418 -9.73 -15.38 -5.42
N THR A 419 -9.17 -16.18 -6.33
CA THR A 419 -7.85 -15.96 -6.89
C THR A 419 -7.99 -15.68 -8.37
N ASN A 420 -7.44 -14.56 -8.84
CA ASN A 420 -7.27 -14.28 -10.27
C ASN A 420 -5.78 -14.25 -10.64
N GLU A 421 -5.47 -13.88 -11.88
CA GLU A 421 -4.11 -13.83 -12.41
C GLU A 421 -3.16 -12.89 -11.63
N ILE A 422 -3.68 -12.00 -10.78
CA ILE A 422 -2.91 -11.00 -10.02
C ILE A 422 -2.84 -11.29 -8.53
N GLY A 423 -3.78 -12.07 -7.99
CA GLY A 423 -3.76 -12.47 -6.61
C GLY A 423 -5.14 -12.70 -6.02
N ASP A 424 -5.14 -12.71 -4.69
CA ASP A 424 -6.31 -13.01 -3.89
C ASP A 424 -7.14 -11.77 -3.58
N TYR A 425 -8.46 -11.90 -3.68
CA TYR A 425 -9.41 -10.83 -3.35
C TYR A 425 -10.72 -11.40 -2.80
N PHE A 426 -11.51 -10.57 -2.11
CA PHE A 426 -12.90 -10.89 -1.84
C PHE A 426 -13.82 -10.19 -2.86
N PRO A 427 -14.74 -10.91 -3.52
CA PRO A 427 -15.68 -10.30 -4.46
C PRO A 427 -16.58 -9.28 -3.77
N SER A 428 -16.70 -8.07 -4.32
CA SER A 428 -17.50 -7.00 -3.71
C SER A 428 -18.98 -7.38 -3.53
N ILE A 429 -19.52 -8.20 -4.43
CA ILE A 429 -20.89 -8.73 -4.33
C ILE A 429 -21.03 -9.65 -3.11
N GLU A 430 -20.01 -10.44 -2.79
CA GLU A 430 -20.02 -11.32 -1.61
C GLU A 430 -19.82 -10.53 -0.31
N ILE A 431 -18.97 -9.49 -0.34
CA ILE A 431 -18.83 -8.53 0.77
C ILE A 431 -20.17 -7.86 1.07
N GLU A 432 -20.88 -7.38 0.04
CA GLU A 432 -22.19 -6.72 0.18
C GLU A 432 -23.25 -7.66 0.76
N LYS A 433 -23.33 -8.91 0.27
CA LYS A 433 -24.25 -9.93 0.81
C LYS A 433 -23.99 -10.26 2.27
N LYS A 434 -22.72 -10.21 2.71
CA LYS A 434 -22.31 -10.51 4.08
C LYS A 434 -22.40 -9.34 5.04
N LEU A 435 -22.74 -8.15 4.56
CA LEU A 435 -23.04 -7.01 5.42
C LEU A 435 -24.36 -7.26 6.16
N THR A 436 -24.25 -7.79 7.37
CA THR A 436 -25.40 -8.04 8.26
C THR A 436 -25.71 -6.79 9.06
N SER A 437 -26.95 -6.30 9.01
CA SER A 437 -27.37 -5.14 9.81
C SER A 437 -27.35 -5.48 11.30
N ASN A 438 -26.78 -4.59 12.11
CA ASN A 438 -26.71 -4.72 13.57
C ASN A 438 -28.05 -4.35 14.24
#